data_AF-A0A0N1FLJ9-F1
#
_entry.id   AF-A0A0N1FLJ9-F1
#
_cell.length_a   1.000
_cell.length_b   1.000
_cell.length_c   1.000
_cell.angle_alpha   90.00
_cell.angle_beta   90.00
_cell.angle_gamma   90.00
#
_symmetry.space_group_name_H-M   'P 1'
#
loop_
_entity.id
_entity.type
_entity.pdbx_description
1 polymer ?
#
loop_
_entity_poly.entity_id
_entity_poly.type
_entity_poly.pdbx_seq_one_letter_code
_entity_poly.pdbx_strand_id
1 'polypeptide(L)' 'MEAEYFGGVGEQQAAVWADGAVVLGPLRVLEGQPFGSAGSPISQALRRLGVVADAATDEFATVGLDRHRDSEDWIA' A
#
# COMPACT_ATOMS: atom_id res chain seq x y z
N MET A 1 -5.99 15.26 23.37
CA MET A 1 -5.03 14.26 22.89
C MET A 1 -5.19 14.24 21.40
N GLU A 2 -4.41 15.06 20.71
CA GLU A 2 -4.36 15.07 19.26
C GLU A 2 -3.39 13.96 18.89
N ALA A 3 -3.92 12.88 18.31
CA ALA A 3 -3.08 11.83 17.79
C ALA A 3 -2.51 12.36 16.47
N GLU A 4 -1.23 12.72 16.45
CA GLU A 4 -0.44 12.82 15.22
C GLU A 4 -0.39 11.43 14.58
N TYR A 5 -1.49 11.04 13.92
CA TYR A 5 -1.52 9.88 13.04
C TYR A 5 -0.86 10.32 11.73
N PHE A 6 0.46 10.15 11.65
CA PHE A 6 1.16 10.21 10.38
C PHE A 6 0.66 9.03 9.52
N GLY A 7 0.07 9.31 8.35
CA GLY A 7 -0.51 8.32 7.42
C GLY A 7 0.47 7.31 6.82
N GLY A 8 1.68 7.19 7.38
CA GLY A 8 2.70 6.21 7.05
C GLY A 8 3.05 5.23 8.18
N VAL A 9 2.47 5.38 9.38
CA VAL A 9 2.76 4.52 10.54
C VAL A 9 1.58 3.56 10.75
N GLY A 10 1.85 2.26 10.55
CA GLY A 10 0.86 1.21 10.75
C GLY A 10 1.28 -0.13 10.16
N GLU A 11 0.52 -1.15 10.48
CA GLU A 11 0.66 -2.48 9.88
C GLU A 11 0.01 -2.51 8.49
N GLN A 12 0.64 -3.19 7.54
CA GLN A 12 0.02 -3.50 6.25
C GLN A 12 -0.19 -4.99 6.06
N GLN A 13 -1.36 -5.34 5.54
CA GLN A 13 -1.74 -6.70 5.18
C GLN A 13 -2.39 -6.70 3.80
N ALA A 14 -2.04 -7.67 2.96
CA ALA A 14 -2.66 -7.81 1.65
C ALA A 14 -2.72 -9.28 1.19
N ALA A 15 -3.77 -9.61 0.46
CA ALA A 15 -3.91 -10.87 -0.27
C ALA A 15 -4.76 -10.63 -1.52
N VAL A 16 -4.52 -11.41 -2.58
CA VAL A 16 -5.25 -11.33 -3.84
C VAL A 16 -5.88 -12.67 -4.14
N TRP A 17 -7.15 -12.65 -4.54
CA TRP A 17 -7.89 -13.81 -5.02
C TRP A 17 -8.20 -13.67 -6.50
N ALA A 18 -8.09 -14.77 -7.23
CA ALA A 18 -8.57 -14.90 -8.61
C ALA A 18 -9.07 -16.33 -8.82
N ASP A 19 -10.17 -16.49 -9.55
CA ASP A 19 -10.76 -17.80 -9.91
C ASP A 19 -10.99 -18.72 -8.71
N GLY A 20 -11.42 -18.14 -7.58
CA GLY A 20 -11.71 -18.88 -6.34
C GLY A 20 -10.47 -19.31 -5.53
N ALA A 21 -9.25 -18.92 -5.95
CA ALA A 21 -8.01 -19.24 -5.26
C ALA A 21 -7.25 -17.99 -4.80
N VAL A 22 -6.49 -18.11 -3.71
CA VAL A 22 -5.50 -17.08 -3.33
C VAL A 22 -4.34 -17.16 -4.30
N VAL A 23 -4.06 -16.05 -5.00
CA VAL A 23 -2.99 -15.94 -5.99
C VAL A 23 -1.83 -15.04 -5.54
N LEU A 24 -1.97 -14.40 -4.37
CA LEU A 24 -0.90 -13.71 -3.64
C LEU A 24 -1.27 -13.61 -2.15
N GLY A 25 -0.29 -13.83 -1.28
CA GLY A 25 -0.42 -13.60 0.16
C GLY A 25 -0.90 -14.81 0.98
N PRO A 26 -1.24 -14.59 2.27
CA PRO A 26 -1.24 -13.29 2.96
C PRO A 26 0.17 -12.71 3.11
N LEU A 27 0.31 -11.44 2.72
CA LEU A 27 1.48 -10.62 2.98
C LEU A 27 1.20 -9.77 4.22
N ARG A 28 2.18 -9.62 5.10
CA ARG A 28 2.07 -8.81 6.32
C ARG A 28 3.41 -8.13 6.61
N VAL A 29 3.34 -6.83 6.91
CA VAL A 29 4.46 -6.06 7.44
C VAL A 29 3.96 -5.32 8.67
N LEU A 30 4.59 -5.58 9.81
CA LEU A 30 4.26 -4.95 11.08
C LEU A 30 4.69 -3.48 11.08
N GLU A 31 4.07 -2.69 11.93
CA GLU A 31 4.49 -1.32 12.18
C GLU A 31 5.98 -1.25 12.55
N GLY A 32 6.70 -0.29 11.98
CA GLY A 32 8.14 -0.10 12.20
C GLY A 32 9.05 -1.07 11.45
N GLN A 33 8.51 -2.07 10.74
CA GLN A 33 9.31 -2.92 9.85
C GLN A 33 9.48 -2.27 8.48
N PRO A 34 10.70 -2.25 7.92
CA PRO A 34 10.92 -1.73 6.57
C PRO A 34 10.29 -2.67 5.53
N PHE A 35 9.86 -2.10 4.40
CA PHE A 35 9.49 -2.91 3.25
C PHE A 35 10.72 -3.56 2.61
N GLY A 36 10.56 -4.82 2.18
CA GLY A 36 11.57 -5.50 1.38
C GLY A 36 11.66 -4.95 -0.05
N SER A 37 12.57 -5.50 -0.85
CA SER A 37 12.77 -5.10 -2.24
C SER A 37 11.54 -5.29 -3.15
N ALA A 38 10.58 -6.12 -2.75
CA ALA A 38 9.32 -6.31 -3.47
C ALA A 38 8.32 -5.14 -3.29
N GLY A 39 8.60 -4.21 -2.38
CA GLY A 39 7.74 -3.08 -2.01
C GLY A 39 6.73 -3.43 -0.91
N SER A 40 5.80 -2.51 -0.64
CA SER A 40 4.74 -2.69 0.37
C SER A 40 3.79 -3.87 0.01
N PRO A 41 3.13 -4.51 0.99
CA PRO A 41 2.09 -5.51 0.71
C PRO A 41 1.03 -5.03 -0.29
N ILE A 42 0.61 -3.76 -0.20
CA ILE A 42 -0.40 -3.18 -1.09
C ILE A 42 0.14 -3.02 -2.51
N SER A 43 1.36 -2.49 -2.69
CA SER A 43 1.96 -2.29 -4.01
C SER A 43 2.17 -3.65 -4.72
N GLN A 44 2.56 -4.70 -3.97
CA GLN A 44 2.63 -6.07 -4.49
C GLN A 44 1.26 -6.61 -4.95
N ALA A 45 0.19 -6.34 -4.19
CA ALA A 45 -1.17 -6.74 -4.56
C ALA A 45 -1.66 -6.02 -5.81
N LEU A 46 -1.45 -4.70 -5.90
CA LEU A 46 -1.81 -3.90 -7.07
C LEU A 46 -1.09 -4.39 -8.33
N ARG A 47 0.20 -4.71 -8.23
CA ARG A 47 0.95 -5.32 -9.32
C ARG A 47 0.35 -6.65 -9.77
N ARG A 48 -0.08 -7.50 -8.81
CA ARG A 48 -0.74 -8.77 -9.12
C ARG A 48 -2.10 -8.59 -9.80
N LEU A 49 -2.78 -7.47 -9.53
CA LEU A 49 -4.02 -7.06 -10.17
C LEU A 49 -3.80 -6.39 -11.54
N GLY A 50 -2.55 -6.18 -11.96
CA GLY A 50 -2.20 -5.66 -13.28
C GLY A 50 -1.83 -4.17 -13.31
N VAL A 51 -1.64 -3.52 -12.16
CA VAL A 51 -1.10 -2.16 -12.13
C VAL A 51 0.36 -2.19 -12.56
N VAL A 52 0.70 -1.32 -13.51
CA VAL A 52 2.08 -1.06 -13.94
C VAL A 52 2.46 0.29 -13.35
N ALA A 53 3.50 0.30 -12.52
CA ALA A 53 3.99 1.54 -11.91
C ALA A 53 4.74 2.42 -12.92
N ASP A 54 4.65 3.74 -12.76
CA ASP A 54 5.49 4.67 -13.50
C ASP A 54 6.95 4.61 -13.01
N ALA A 55 7.90 5.06 -13.82
CA ALA A 55 9.34 4.94 -13.49
C ALA A 55 9.76 5.65 -12.18
N ALA A 56 8.95 6.61 -11.70
CA ALA A 56 9.24 7.43 -10.52
C ALA A 56 8.41 7.05 -9.28
N THR A 57 7.39 6.20 -9.42
CA THR A 57 6.41 5.90 -8.36
C THR A 57 6.21 4.40 -8.22
N ASP A 58 5.64 3.95 -7.10
CA ASP A 58 5.19 2.57 -6.97
C ASP A 58 3.74 2.41 -7.45
N GLU A 59 3.20 1.19 -7.42
CA GLU A 59 1.83 0.95 -7.87
C GLU A 59 0.79 1.74 -7.07
N PHE A 60 1.03 1.98 -5.78
CA PHE A 60 0.11 2.69 -4.88
C PHE A 60 -0.04 4.16 -5.27
N ALA A 61 1.08 4.86 -5.44
CA ALA A 61 1.08 6.25 -5.91
C ALA A 61 0.63 6.35 -7.39
N THR A 62 0.98 5.37 -8.23
CA THR A 62 0.57 5.37 -9.65
C THR A 62 -0.96 5.34 -9.82
N VAL A 63 -1.68 4.63 -8.94
CA VAL A 63 -3.17 4.65 -8.96
C VAL A 63 -3.77 5.81 -8.15
N GLY A 64 -2.93 6.71 -7.61
CA GLY A 64 -3.34 7.90 -6.87
C GLY A 64 -3.93 7.62 -5.49
N LEU A 65 -3.58 6.49 -4.87
CA LEU A 65 -4.00 6.16 -3.50
C LEU A 65 -3.17 6.87 -2.43
N ASP A 66 -2.09 7.53 -2.84
CA ASP A 66 -1.30 8.44 -2.02
C ASP A 66 -1.91 9.84 -1.89
N ARG A 67 -2.99 10.13 -2.62
CA ARG A 67 -3.74 11.38 -2.47
C ARG A 67 -4.35 11.44 -1.08
N HIS A 68 -4.10 12.57 -0.42
CA HIS A 68 -4.57 12.83 0.93
C HIS A 68 -4.06 11.85 2.00
N ARG A 69 -2.79 11.47 1.86
CA ARG A 69 -2.08 10.65 2.83
C ARG A 69 -1.94 11.37 4.17
N ASP A 70 -1.84 12.69 4.13
CA ASP A 70 -1.87 13.54 5.31
C ASP A 70 -3.29 14.08 5.51
N SER A 71 -3.76 14.06 6.76
CA SER A 71 -5.16 14.47 7.08
C SER A 71 -5.46 15.91 6.63
N GLU A 72 -4.43 16.76 6.58
CA GLU A 72 -4.52 18.16 6.14
C GLU A 72 -4.87 18.30 4.65
N ASP A 73 -4.43 17.37 3.82
CA ASP A 73 -4.67 17.40 2.37
C ASP A 73 -6.15 17.24 2.03
N TRP A 74 -6.99 16.71 2.92
CA TRP A 74 -8.43 16.55 2.70
C TRP A 74 -9.22 17.86 2.73
N ILE A 75 -8.65 18.94 3.28
CA ILE A 75 -9.34 20.22 3.53
C ILE A 75 -9.04 21.26 2.43
N ALA A 76 -8.23 20.91 1.43
CA ALA A 76 -7.81 21.79 0.33
C ALA A 76 -8.87 21.95 -0.78
#